data_AF-A0A0D0BYN9-F1
#
_entry.id   AF-A0A0D0BYN9-F1
#
_cell.length_a   1.000
_cell.length_b   1.000
_cell.length_c   1.000
_cell.angle_alpha   90.00
_cell.angle_beta   90.00
_cell.angle_gamma   90.00
#
_symmetry.space_group_name_H-M   'P 1'
#
loop_
_entity.id
_entity.type
_entity.pdbx_description
1 polymer ?
#
loop_
_entity_poly.entity_id
_entity_poly.type
_entity_poly.pdbx_seq_one_letter_code
_entity_poly.pdbx_strand_id
1 'polypeptide(L)'
;MNSVNASTGMSMFELQLGRSPRLIPPFVIDQTSSSMTTSAVDARSFLAQMQLLELEARDCLTMSKVQQAFQADKQRGPCELFAEGDWVMLSIWHRRDIYKKSGEMRVAK
;
A
#
# COMPACT_ATOMS: atom_id res chain seq x y z
N MET A 1 2.34 -12.08 -8.32
CA MET A 1 1.20 -11.96 -7.39
C MET A 1 0.22 -13.06 -7.74
N ASN A 2 0.18 -14.15 -6.98
CA ASN A 2 -0.73 -15.26 -7.25
C ASN A 2 -2.10 -14.92 -6.63
N SER A 3 -3.16 -14.94 -7.42
CA SER A 3 -4.51 -14.78 -6.90
C SER A 3 -4.94 -16.07 -6.18
N VAL A 4 -5.56 -15.89 -5.01
CA VAL A 4 -6.15 -16.97 -4.20
C VAL A 4 -7.64 -16.98 -4.47
N ASN A 5 -8.22 -18.15 -4.71
CA ASN A 5 -9.66 -18.27 -4.88
C ASN A 5 -10.35 -18.23 -3.51
N ALA A 6 -11.33 -17.34 -3.35
CA ALA A 6 -12.02 -17.09 -2.09
C ALA A 6 -12.81 -18.30 -1.55
N SER A 7 -13.31 -19.19 -2.43
CA SER A 7 -14.12 -20.33 -2.00
C SER A 7 -13.30 -21.54 -1.56
N THR A 8 -12.11 -21.73 -2.12
CA THR A 8 -11.23 -22.87 -1.82
C THR A 8 -10.05 -22.50 -0.93
N GLY A 9 -9.77 -21.20 -0.76
CA GLY A 9 -8.60 -20.70 -0.03
C GLY A 9 -7.26 -21.06 -0.68
N MET A 10 -7.28 -21.63 -1.89
CA MET A 10 -6.10 -22.11 -2.61
C MET A 10 -5.89 -21.32 -3.90
N SER A 11 -4.63 -21.17 -4.30
CA SER A 11 -4.29 -20.64 -5.62
C SER A 11 -4.49 -21.70 -6.71
N MET A 12 -4.76 -21.29 -7.95
CA MET A 12 -4.84 -22.21 -9.09
C MET A 12 -3.57 -23.03 -9.27
N PHE A 13 -2.40 -22.46 -8.94
CA PHE A 13 -1.15 -23.20 -8.96
C PHE A 13 -1.10 -24.33 -7.94
N GLU A 14 -1.65 -24.14 -6.75
CA GLU A 14 -1.67 -25.17 -5.71
C GLU A 14 -2.64 -26.29 -6.08
N LEU A 15 -3.78 -25.95 -6.69
CA LEU A 15 -4.73 -26.93 -7.21
C LEU A 15 -4.15 -27.76 -8.37
N GLN A 16 -3.36 -27.15 -9.25
CA GLN A 16 -2.85 -27.81 -10.45
C GLN A 16 -1.51 -28.54 -10.21
N LEU A 17 -0.61 -27.96 -9.42
CA LEU A 17 0.77 -28.42 -9.26
C LEU A 17 1.06 -28.95 -7.85
N GLY A 18 0.10 -28.87 -6.92
CA GLY A 18 0.28 -29.21 -5.51
C GLY A 18 1.23 -28.26 -4.77
N ARG A 19 1.67 -27.16 -5.41
CA ARG A 19 2.59 -26.18 -4.84
C ARG A 19 2.44 -24.82 -5.50
N SER A 20 2.70 -23.76 -4.74
CA SER A 20 2.81 -22.42 -5.28
C SER A 20 4.19 -22.22 -5.95
N PRO A 21 4.25 -21.65 -7.17
CA PRO A 21 5.53 -21.39 -7.84
C PRO A 21 6.31 -20.31 -7.07
N ARG A 22 7.58 -20.60 -6.80
CA ARG A 22 8.51 -19.60 -6.26
C ARG A 22 8.97 -18.70 -7.40
N LEU A 23 8.55 -17.43 -7.38
CA LEU A 23 8.99 -16.40 -8.35
C LEU A 23 10.48 -16.09 -8.22
N ILE A 24 11.04 -16.26 -7.03
CA ILE A 24 12.45 -16.05 -6.74
C ILE A 24 13.06 -17.42 -6.44
N PRO A 25 14.12 -17.84 -7.16
CA PRO A 25 14.86 -19.05 -6.83
C PRO A 25 15.30 -19.00 -5.37
N PRO A 26 15.24 -20.11 -4.60
CA PRO A 26 15.74 -20.11 -3.24
C PRO A 26 17.21 -19.70 -3.24
N PHE A 27 17.56 -18.67 -2.47
CA PHE A 27 18.94 -18.33 -2.20
C PHE A 27 19.58 -19.51 -1.46
N VAL A 28 20.39 -20.29 -2.17
CA VAL A 28 21.25 -21.29 -1.53
C VAL A 28 22.34 -20.52 -0.82
N ILE A 29 22.19 -20.36 0.50
CA ILE A 29 23.26 -19.82 1.33
C ILE A 29 24.32 -20.91 1.40
N ASP A 30 25.42 -20.72 0.67
CA ASP A 30 26.56 -21.62 0.73
C ASP A 30 27.24 -21.48 2.10
N GLN A 31 26.92 -22.41 3.01
CA GLN A 31 27.44 -22.45 4.38
C GLN A 31 28.94 -22.80 4.43
N THR A 32 29.57 -23.05 3.29
CA THR A 32 30.99 -23.45 3.20
C THR A 32 31.96 -22.27 3.11
N SER A 33 31.49 -21.05 2.84
CA SER A 33 32.34 -19.85 2.82
C SER A 33 32.42 -19.22 4.21
N SER A 34 33.25 -19.81 5.08
CA SER A 34 33.61 -19.28 6.40
C SER A 34 34.47 -18.00 6.34
N SER A 35 34.50 -17.30 5.20
CA SER A 35 35.20 -16.03 5.04
C SER A 35 34.18 -14.99 4.59
N MET A 36 33.67 -14.22 5.55
CA MET A 36 33.00 -12.95 5.26
C MET A 36 33.98 -12.11 4.43
N THR A 37 33.79 -12.07 3.12
CA THR A 37 34.52 -11.12 2.28
C THR A 37 34.17 -9.71 2.76
N THR A 38 35.11 -8.78 2.69
CA THR A 38 34.87 -7.37 3.05
C THR A 38 33.61 -6.81 2.38
N SER A 39 33.38 -7.20 1.12
CA SER A 39 32.17 -6.91 0.36
C SER A 39 30.86 -7.40 1.00
N ALA A 40 30.85 -8.54 1.70
CA ALA A 40 29.67 -9.03 2.40
C ALA A 40 29.35 -8.23 3.68
N VAL A 41 30.38 -7.72 4.36
CA VAL A 41 30.21 -6.82 5.51
C VAL A 41 29.71 -5.45 5.05
N ASP A 42 30.25 -4.93 3.96
CA ASP A 42 29.83 -3.66 3.34
C ASP A 42 28.39 -3.74 2.81
N ALA A 43 27.99 -4.86 2.21
CA ALA A 43 26.62 -5.06 1.77
C ALA A 43 25.63 -5.08 2.94
N ARG A 44 26.01 -5.69 4.07
CA ARG A 44 25.17 -5.71 5.28
C ARG A 44 25.04 -4.33 5.92
N SER A 45 26.14 -3.58 6.00
CA SER A 45 26.10 -2.21 6.55
C SER A 45 25.26 -1.29 5.66
N PHE A 46 25.37 -1.42 4.34
CA PHE A 46 24.54 -0.70 3.38
C PHE A 46 23.04 -1.01 3.55
N LEU A 47 22.67 -2.29 3.64
CA LEU A 47 21.27 -2.68 3.84
C LEU A 47 20.71 -2.16 5.18
N ALA A 48 21.51 -2.20 6.25
CA ALA A 48 21.10 -1.65 7.54
C ALA A 48 20.88 -0.13 7.47
N GLN A 49 21.74 0.60 6.75
CA GLN A 49 21.57 2.03 6.51
C GLN A 49 20.31 2.32 5.69
N MET A 50 20.04 1.54 4.64
CA MET A 50 18.81 1.70 3.84
C MET A 50 17.55 1.51 4.68
N GLN A 51 17.52 0.51 5.57
CA GLN A 51 16.39 0.28 6.46
C GLN A 51 16.17 1.46 7.41
N LEU A 52 17.25 2.02 7.94
CA LEU A 52 17.18 3.21 8.80
C LEU A 52 16.64 4.44 8.04
N LEU A 53 17.15 4.68 6.83
CA LEU A 53 16.67 5.76 5.96
C LEU A 53 15.20 5.59 5.57
N GLU A 54 14.75 4.35 5.33
CA GLU A 54 13.35 4.08 5.03
C GLU A 54 12.44 4.42 6.23
N LEU A 55 12.85 4.06 7.45
CA LEU A 55 12.11 4.40 8.67
C LEU A 55 12.06 5.92 8.88
N GLU A 56 13.19 6.61 8.74
CA GLU A 56 13.25 8.07 8.85
C GLU A 56 12.38 8.76 7.79
N ALA A 57 12.41 8.28 6.54
CA ALA A 57 11.57 8.81 5.47
C ALA A 57 10.07 8.63 5.77
N ARG A 58 9.67 7.49 6.34
CA ARG A 58 8.29 7.24 6.77
C ARG A 58 7.87 8.23 7.86
N ASP A 59 8.73 8.47 8.84
CA ASP A 59 8.46 9.42 9.93
C ASP A 59 8.38 10.87 9.41
N CYS A 60 9.26 11.27 8.49
CA CYS A 60 9.17 12.58 7.85
C CYS A 60 7.87 12.74 7.04
N LEU A 61 7.44 11.69 6.32
CA LEU A 61 6.20 11.73 5.54
C LEU A 61 4.95 11.81 6.42
N THR A 62 4.92 11.08 7.54
CA THR A 62 3.79 11.17 8.48
C THR A 62 3.72 12.56 9.10
N MET A 63 4.84 13.12 9.54
CA MET A 63 4.91 14.49 10.05
C MET A 63 4.47 15.52 9.00
N SER A 64 4.94 15.39 7.76
CA SER A 64 4.54 16.27 6.65
C SER A 64 3.04 16.20 6.38
N LYS A 65 2.43 15.00 6.41
CA LYS A 65 0.98 14.82 6.25
C LYS A 65 0.18 15.49 7.36
N VAL A 66 0.63 15.38 8.62
CA VAL A 66 0.00 16.06 9.75
C VAL A 66 0.05 17.58 9.56
N GLN A 67 1.20 18.11 9.15
CA GLN A 67 1.34 19.55 8.89
C GLN A 67 0.47 20.01 7.71
N GLN A 68 0.41 19.23 6.62
CA GLN A 68 -0.46 19.52 5.47
C GLN A 68 -1.93 19.58 5.89
N ALA A 69 -2.40 18.59 6.66
CA ALA A 69 -3.76 18.57 7.18
C ALA A 69 -4.03 19.79 8.06
N PHE A 70 -3.14 20.08 9.02
CA PHE A 70 -3.27 21.24 9.90
C PHE A 70 -3.35 22.57 9.13
N GLN A 71 -2.51 22.76 8.12
CA GLN A 71 -2.53 23.99 7.31
C GLN A 71 -3.77 24.08 6.42
N ALA A 72 -4.22 22.96 5.85
CA ALA A 72 -5.45 22.90 5.08
C ALA A 72 -6.68 23.22 5.95
N ASP A 73 -6.69 22.71 7.18
CA ASP A 73 -7.76 22.93 8.15
C ASP A 73 -7.85 24.39 8.62
N LYS A 74 -6.76 25.17 8.57
CA LYS A 74 -6.82 26.62 8.89
C LYS A 74 -7.72 27.41 7.94
N GLN A 75 -7.81 26.99 6.68
CA GLN A 75 -8.65 27.64 5.67
C GLN A 75 -10.01 26.95 5.52
N ARG A 76 -10.23 25.86 6.28
CA ARG A 76 -11.49 25.13 6.22
C ARG A 76 -12.61 25.99 6.82
N GLY A 77 -13.68 26.15 6.07
CA GLY A 77 -14.90 26.80 6.55
C GLY A 77 -15.53 26.03 7.71
N PRO A 78 -16.56 26.60 8.37
CA PRO A 78 -17.26 25.94 9.46
C PRO A 78 -17.72 24.53 9.02
N CYS A 79 -17.30 23.52 9.78
CA CYS A 79 -17.72 22.15 9.52
C CYS A 79 -19.09 21.96 10.18
N GLU A 80 -20.15 21.92 9.38
CA GLU A 80 -21.47 21.55 9.85
C GLU A 80 -21.44 20.09 10.32
N LEU A 81 -21.78 19.87 11.60
CA LEU A 81 -21.95 18.53 12.17
C LEU A 81 -23.41 18.13 11.92
N PHE A 82 -23.64 17.20 11.00
CA PHE A 82 -24.97 16.67 10.72
C PHE A 82 -25.31 15.59 11.74
N ALA A 83 -26.51 15.66 12.31
CA ALA A 83 -27.08 14.63 13.17
C ALA A 83 -27.96 13.66 12.37
N GLU A 84 -28.25 12.50 12.96
CA GLU A 84 -29.22 11.57 12.39
C GLU A 84 -30.61 12.23 12.33
N GLY A 85 -31.20 12.27 11.14
CA GLY A 85 -32.48 12.92 10.89
C GLY A 85 -32.40 14.32 10.28
N ASP A 86 -31.19 14.89 10.15
CA ASP A 86 -31.01 16.20 9.49
C ASP A 86 -31.27 16.11 7.98
N TRP A 87 -31.97 17.12 7.45
CA TRP A 87 -32.20 17.27 6.02
C TRP A 87 -31.04 18.03 5.39
N VAL A 88 -30.21 17.33 4.63
CA VAL A 88 -29.11 17.92 3.86
C VAL A 88 -29.43 18.01 2.38
N MET A 89 -29.15 19.17 1.78
CA MET A 89 -29.34 19.38 0.36
C MET A 89 -28.16 18.83 -0.43
N LEU A 90 -28.39 17.78 -1.20
CA LEU A 90 -27.38 17.19 -2.10
C LEU A 90 -27.23 18.05 -3.36
N SER A 91 -26.03 18.55 -3.61
CA SER A 91 -25.72 19.20 -4.89
C SER A 91 -25.65 18.13 -6.00
N ILE A 92 -26.61 18.19 -6.93
CA ILE A 92 -26.68 17.25 -8.07
C ILE A 92 -25.85 17.70 -9.27
N TRP A 93 -25.19 18.86 -9.19
CA TRP A 93 -24.55 19.56 -10.30
C TRP A 93 -23.53 18.69 -11.06
N HIS A 94 -22.68 17.92 -10.35
CA HIS A 94 -21.68 17.04 -10.97
C HIS A 94 -22.06 15.54 -10.92
N ARG A 95 -23.30 15.19 -10.60
CA ARG A 95 -23.70 13.80 -10.37
C ARG A 95 -23.54 12.92 -11.63
N ARG A 96 -23.69 13.49 -12.82
CA ARG A 96 -23.51 12.78 -14.10
C ARG A 96 -22.05 12.63 -14.52
N ASP A 97 -21.20 13.61 -14.21
CA ASP A 97 -19.79 13.61 -14.64
C ASP A 97 -18.91 12.71 -13.77
N ILE A 98 -19.22 12.61 -12.47
CA ILE A 98 -18.53 11.69 -11.56
C ILE A 98 -18.91 10.23 -11.87
N TYR A 99 -20.15 9.99 -12.31
CA TYR A 99 -20.67 8.64 -12.61
C TYR A 99 -20.19 8.08 -13.96
N LYS A 100 -19.72 8.93 -14.88
CA LYS A 100 -19.30 8.53 -16.24
C LYS A 100 -17.97 9.14 -16.68
N LYS A 101 -16.93 9.11 -15.84
CA LYS A 101 -15.58 9.24 -16.40
C LYS A 101 -15.31 8.02 -17.29
N SER A 102 -15.13 8.27 -18.58
CA SER A 102 -14.77 7.25 -19.57
C SER A 102 -13.53 6.48 -19.09
N GLY A 103 -13.69 5.20 -18.75
CA GLY A 103 -12.60 4.33 -18.30
C GLY A 103 -12.72 3.78 -16.88
N GLU A 104 -13.57 4.34 -16.01
CA GLU A 104 -13.77 3.79 -14.65
C GLU A 104 -15.05 2.93 -14.59
N MET A 105 -14.88 1.61 -14.57
CA MET A 105 -15.94 0.61 -14.34
C MET A 105 -16.40 0.58 -12.88
N ARG A 106 -16.83 1.71 -12.32
CA ARG A 106 -17.39 1.77 -10.97
C ARG A 106 -18.90 1.84 -11.04
N VAL A 107 -19.52 0.69 -11.31
CA VAL A 107 -20.95 0.50 -11.08
C VAL A 107 -21.10 -0.66 -10.10
N ALA A 108 -21.62 -0.35 -8.90
CA ALA A 108 -22.18 -1.37 -8.02
C ALA A 108 -23.43 -1.94 -8.70
N LYS A 109 -23.48 -3.27 -8.78
CA LYS A 109 -24.65 -4.01 -9.26
C LYS A 109 -25.78 -3.97 -8.25
#